data_AF-A0A9J6R032-F1
#
_entry.id   AF-A0A9J6R032-F1
#
_cell.length_a   1.000
_cell.length_b   1.000
_cell.length_c   1.000
_cell.angle_alpha   90.00
_cell.angle_beta   90.00
_cell.angle_gamma   90.00
#
_symmetry.space_group_name_H-M   'P 1'
#
loop_
_entity.id
_entity.type
_entity.pdbx_description
1 polymer ?
#
loop_
_entity_poly.entity_id
_entity_poly.type
_entity_poly.pdbx_seq_one_letter_code
_entity_poly.pdbx_strand_id
1 'polypeptide(L)'
;KCTAKFNEWAKKYDVIGDVRGTGCMMGIEFVTDKAKKTPAADLVANIVNAAVKKGLILESAGTYGNVIRFLCPLCVTDAQIDA
;
A
#
# COMPACT_ATOMS: atom_id res chain seq x y z
N LYS A 1 4.60 11.44 7.34
CA LYS A 1 3.64 11.83 6.27
C LYS A 1 2.96 10.60 5.66
N CYS A 2 3.73 9.67 5.09
CA CYS A 2 3.20 8.42 4.53
C CYS A 2 2.30 7.65 5.50
N THR A 3 2.76 7.41 6.75
CA THR A 3 1.95 6.74 7.78
C THR A 3 0.60 7.43 8.04
N ALA A 4 0.58 8.75 8.14
CA ALA A 4 -0.66 9.49 8.37
C ALA A 4 -1.61 9.36 7.17
N LYS A 5 -1.07 9.46 5.95
CA LYS A 5 -1.86 9.35 4.72
C LYS A 5 -2.44 7.94 4.52
N PHE A 6 -1.64 6.91 4.75
CA PHE A 6 -2.10 5.52 4.65
C PHE A 6 -3.11 5.17 5.74
N ASN A 7 -2.98 5.72 6.95
CA ASN A 7 -4.01 5.59 8.00
C ASN A 7 -5.31 6.32 7.64
N GLU A 8 -5.25 7.46 6.95
CA GLU A 8 -6.44 8.12 6.40
C GLU A 8 -7.12 7.21 5.36
N TRP A 9 -6.34 6.58 4.47
CA TRP A 9 -6.86 5.62 3.51
C TRP A 9 -7.46 4.40 4.19
N ALA A 10 -6.87 3.87 5.26
CA ALA A 10 -7.41 2.74 6.01
C ALA A 10 -8.80 3.03 6.61
N LYS A 11 -9.09 4.30 6.92
CA LYS A 11 -10.42 4.76 7.36
C LYS A 11 -11.40 4.95 6.21
N LYS A 12 -10.89 5.28 5.02
CA LYS A 12 -11.69 5.58 3.82
C LYS A 12 -12.05 4.34 3.00
N TYR A 13 -11.15 3.35 2.96
CA TYR A 13 -11.27 2.18 2.10
C TYR A 13 -11.36 0.90 2.93
N ASP A 14 -12.49 0.20 2.82
CA ASP A 14 -12.73 -1.04 3.56
C ASP A 14 -11.84 -2.20 3.14
N VAL A 15 -11.21 -2.10 1.98
CA VAL A 15 -10.25 -3.10 1.50
C VAL A 15 -8.91 -3.04 2.23
N ILE A 16 -8.61 -1.99 2.98
CA ILE A 16 -7.37 -1.89 3.76
C ILE A 16 -7.59 -2.50 5.14
N GLY A 17 -6.88 -3.60 5.41
CA GLY A 17 -6.96 -4.33 6.66
C GLY A 17 -6.01 -3.79 7.73
N ASP A 18 -4.77 -3.48 7.33
CA ASP A 18 -3.71 -3.04 8.24
C ASP A 18 -2.71 -2.10 7.54
N VAL A 19 -2.13 -1.18 8.30
CA VAL A 19 -1.08 -0.27 7.85
C VAL A 19 0.02 -0.27 8.90
N ARG A 20 1.22 -0.70 8.49
CA ARG A 20 2.35 -0.92 9.41
C ARG A 20 3.68 -0.44 8.82
N GLY A 21 4.64 -0.16 9.70
CA GLY A 21 5.99 0.29 9.30
C GLY A 21 6.34 1.68 9.84
N THR A 22 7.53 2.16 9.46
CA THR A 22 8.11 3.40 9.98
C THR A 22 8.82 4.17 8.87
N GLY A 23 8.61 5.49 8.84
CA GLY A 23 9.29 6.38 7.88
C GLY A 23 8.92 6.05 6.44
N CYS A 24 9.94 5.79 5.62
CA CYS A 24 9.81 5.49 4.19
C CYS A 24 9.61 3.99 3.89
N MET A 25 9.56 3.12 4.91
CA MET A 25 9.31 1.69 4.76
C MET A 25 7.96 1.35 5.38
N MET A 26 6.93 1.24 4.55
CA MET A 26 5.54 1.01 4.96
C MET A 26 4.96 -0.20 4.24
N GLY A 27 4.13 -0.97 4.93
CA GLY A 27 3.31 -2.04 4.37
C GLY A 27 1.83 -1.70 4.52
N ILE A 28 1.09 -1.83 3.42
CA ILE A 28 -0.36 -1.63 3.37
C ILE A 28 -0.99 -2.97 3.00
N GLU A 29 -1.73 -3.56 3.93
CA GLU A 29 -2.37 -4.87 3.76
C GLU A 29 -3.78 -4.71 3.21
N PHE A 30 -4.09 -5.48 2.17
CA PHE A 30 -5.39 -5.50 1.52
C PHE A 30 -6.12 -6.82 1.81
N VAL A 31 -7.38 -6.70 2.19
CA VAL A 31 -8.26 -7.82 2.54
C VAL A 31 -9.65 -7.62 1.93
N THR A 32 -10.34 -8.71 1.59
CA THR A 32 -11.74 -8.66 1.13
C THR A 32 -12.74 -8.71 2.28
N ASP A 33 -12.32 -9.24 3.44
CA ASP A 33 -13.09 -9.30 4.67
C ASP A 33 -12.14 -8.99 5.85
N LYS A 34 -12.43 -7.90 6.59
CA LYS A 34 -11.61 -7.46 7.73
C LYS A 34 -11.69 -8.40 8.93
N ALA A 35 -12.85 -9.03 9.17
CA ALA A 35 -13.05 -9.92 10.31
C ALA A 35 -12.29 -11.23 10.10
N LYS A 36 -12.32 -11.76 8.87
CA LYS A 36 -11.62 -13.00 8.50
C LYS A 36 -10.18 -12.79 8.04
N LYS A 37 -9.79 -11.53 7.81
CA LYS A 37 -8.50 -11.13 7.20
C LYS A 37 -8.22 -11.87 5.90
N THR A 38 -9.25 -12.06 5.08
CA THR A 38 -9.14 -12.81 3.82
C THR A 38 -8.26 -12.03 2.83
N PRO A 39 -7.10 -12.56 2.38
CA PRO A 39 -6.17 -11.82 1.53
C PRO A 39 -6.77 -11.39 0.19
N ALA A 40 -6.53 -10.14 -0.20
CA ALA A 40 -6.99 -9.60 -1.49
C ALA A 40 -5.85 -9.52 -2.53
N ALA A 41 -5.27 -10.66 -2.90
CA ALA A 41 -4.12 -10.72 -3.81
C ALA A 41 -4.41 -10.13 -5.21
N ASP A 42 -5.56 -10.48 -5.80
CA ASP A 42 -5.95 -9.99 -7.13
C ASP A 42 -6.13 -8.47 -7.15
N LEU A 43 -6.63 -7.90 -6.06
CA LEU A 43 -6.76 -6.45 -5.91
C LEU A 43 -5.37 -5.79 -5.92
N VAL A 44 -4.41 -6.34 -5.17
CA VAL A 44 -3.03 -5.81 -5.16
C VAL A 44 -2.39 -5.90 -6.53
N ALA A 45 -2.52 -7.04 -7.22
CA ALA A 45 -2.01 -7.19 -8.59
C ALA A 45 -2.61 -6.14 -9.53
N ASN A 46 -3.91 -5.87 -9.44
CA ASN A 46 -4.58 -4.83 -10.23
C ASN A 46 -4.08 -3.42 -9.88
N ILE A 47 -3.88 -3.11 -8.60
CA ILE A 47 -3.32 -1.82 -8.17
C ILE A 47 -1.91 -1.63 -8.71
N VAL A 48 -1.04 -2.63 -8.59
CA VAL A 48 0.34 -2.58 -9.10
C VAL A 48 0.35 -2.38 -10.61
N ASN A 49 -0.45 -3.15 -11.35
CA ASN A 49 -0.58 -2.99 -12.80
C ASN A 49 -1.10 -1.61 -13.21
N ALA A 50 -2.06 -1.05 -12.46
CA ALA A 50 -2.56 0.30 -12.71
C ALA A 50 -1.53 1.38 -12.38
N ALA A 51 -0.72 1.20 -11.33
CA ALA A 51 0.35 2.11 -10.95
C ALA A 51 1.45 2.16 -12.03
N VAL A 52 1.88 0.99 -12.53
CA VAL A 52 2.89 0.90 -13.59
C VAL A 52 2.44 1.62 -14.86
N LYS A 53 1.16 1.46 -15.26
CA LYS A 53 0.57 2.18 -16.40
C LYS A 53 0.56 3.70 -16.23
N LYS A 54 0.66 4.20 -14.99
CA LYS A 54 0.76 5.62 -14.65
C LYS A 54 2.20 6.07 -14.37
N GLY A 55 3.19 5.21 -14.59
CA GLY A 55 4.60 5.53 -14.38
C GLY A 55 5.08 5.36 -12.93
N LEU A 56 4.29 4.77 -12.04
CA LEU A 56 4.67 4.49 -10.65
C LEU A 56 4.98 3.00 -10.46
N ILE A 57 6.20 2.69 -10.03
CA ILE A 57 6.59 1.31 -9.71
C ILE A 57 6.23 1.05 -8.25
N LEU A 58 5.37 0.05 -8.03
CA LEU A 58 4.99 -0.46 -6.72
C LEU A 58 5.34 -1.93 -6.61
N GLU A 59 5.66 -2.39 -5.41
CA GLU A 59 5.99 -3.79 -5.15
C GLU A 59 4.90 -4.46 -4.31
N SER A 60 4.43 -5.61 -4.79
CA SER A 60 3.55 -6.51 -4.05
C SER A 60 4.39 -7.42 -3.15
N ALA A 61 3.98 -7.58 -1.89
CA ALA A 61 4.66 -8.34 -0.86
C ALA A 61 3.67 -9.18 -0.03
N GLY A 62 4.22 -9.83 1.00
CA GLY A 62 3.48 -10.70 1.92
C GLY A 62 3.30 -12.11 1.38
N THR A 63 3.16 -13.09 2.29
CA THR A 63 3.03 -14.52 1.95
C THR A 63 1.89 -14.80 0.97
N TYR A 64 0.82 -14.00 1.04
CA TYR A 64 -0.37 -14.15 0.20
C TYR A 64 -0.44 -13.13 -0.94
N GLY A 65 0.62 -12.34 -1.19
CA GLY A 65 0.64 -11.33 -2.25
C GLY A 65 -0.34 -10.17 -2.07
N ASN A 66 -0.86 -9.98 -0.86
CA ASN A 66 -1.92 -9.02 -0.55
C ASN A 66 -1.42 -7.75 0.15
N VAL A 67 -0.11 -7.50 0.18
CA VAL A 67 0.47 -6.30 0.77
C VAL A 67 1.13 -5.47 -0.31
N ILE A 68 0.93 -4.15 -0.32
CA ILE A 68 1.79 -3.23 -1.07
C ILE A 68 2.87 -2.73 -0.14
N ARG A 69 4.13 -2.94 -0.51
CA ARG A 69 5.29 -2.43 0.23
C ARG A 69 5.75 -1.13 -0.41
N PHE A 70 5.52 -0.05 0.30
CA PHE A 70 6.03 1.27 -0.06
C PHE A 70 7.42 1.46 0.53
N LEU A 71 8.42 1.54 -0.34
CA LEU A 71 9.83 1.73 0.01
C LEU A 71 10.44 2.77 -0.94
N CYS A 72 10.24 4.06 -0.64
CA CYS A 72 10.84 5.13 -1.44
C CYS A 72 12.31 5.36 -1.07
N PRO A 73 13.14 5.91 -1.99
CA PRO A 73 14.51 6.30 -1.69
C PRO A 73 14.58 7.31 -0.54
N LEU A 74 15.65 7.26 0.27
CA LEU A 74 15.81 8.20 1.39
C LEU A 74 16.06 9.65 0.95
N CYS A 75 16.45 9.87 -0.30
CA CYS A 75 16.60 11.19 -0.91
C CYS A 75 15.31 11.73 -1.53
N VAL A 76 14.18 11.03 -1.38
CA VAL A 76 12.88 11.48 -1.88
C VAL A 76 12.50 12.83 -1.26
N THR A 77 11.96 13.73 -2.07
CA THR A 77 11.45 15.01 -1.61
C THR A 77 9.98 14.91 -1.23
N ASP A 78 9.50 15.84 -0.39
CA ASP A 78 8.08 15.92 -0.03
C ASP A 78 7.17 16.06 -1.25
N ALA A 79 7.57 16.87 -2.23
CA ALA A 79 6.82 17.06 -3.47
C ALA A 79 6.68 15.75 -4.28
N GLN A 80 7.67 14.86 -4.22
CA GLN A 80 7.59 13.53 -4.84
C GLN A 80 6.71 12.56 -4.04
N ILE A 81 6.60 12.73 -2.73
CA ILE A 81 5.69 11.93 -1.87
C ILE A 81 4.24 12.37 -2.08
N ASP A 82 3.99 13.67 -2.31
CA ASP A 82 2.65 14.25 -2.39
C ASP A 82 2.02 14.17 -3.80
N ALA A 83 2.80 13.82 -4.83
CA ALA A 83 2.37 13.69 -6.24
C ALA A 83 1.45 12.47 -6.48
#